data_AF-S7Q8R1-F1
#
_entry.id   AF-S7Q8R1-F1
#
_cell.length_a   1.000
_cell.length_b   1.000
_cell.length_c   1.000
_cell.angle_alpha   90.00
_cell.angle_beta   90.00
_cell.angle_gamma   90.00
#
_symmetry.space_group_name_H-M   'P 1'
#
loop_
_entity.id
_entity.type
_entity.pdbx_description
1 polymer ?
#
loop_
_entity_poly.entity_id
_entity_poly.type
_entity_poly.pdbx_seq_one_letter_code
_entity_poly.pdbx_strand_id
1 'polypeptide(L)'
;MSQDEWARQRKDNHKEVERRRRGNINEGINELGRIVPNGTGEKAKGAILSRAVQYIHHLKENEARNIEKWTLEKLLMDQAMGDLQSQLEDVKGMYQREKQARERAEAELAILKGVQERLGAAGAAALASASANSRSGENQNAGEEPGRRRPREDEGAEGSGGQNGNADRDGKRQRME
;
A
#
# COMPACT_ATOMS: atom_id res chain seq x y z
N MET A 1 41.52 -35.81 -63.31
CA MET A 1 41.89 -36.22 -61.93
C MET A 1 42.11 -37.72 -61.94
N SER A 2 43.25 -38.16 -61.43
CA SER A 2 43.58 -39.59 -61.31
C SER A 2 42.68 -40.26 -60.25
N GLN A 3 42.39 -41.55 -60.42
CA GLN A 3 41.64 -42.37 -59.47
C GLN A 3 42.27 -42.33 -58.06
N ASP A 4 43.59 -42.16 -57.97
CA ASP A 4 44.33 -42.00 -56.73
C ASP A 4 44.11 -40.65 -56.05
N GLU A 5 43.93 -39.58 -56.82
CA GLU A 5 43.62 -38.24 -56.30
C GLU A 5 42.21 -38.20 -55.72
N TRP A 6 41.24 -38.86 -56.38
CA TRP A 6 39.87 -38.95 -55.89
C TRP A 6 39.76 -39.76 -54.58
N ALA A 7 40.53 -40.85 -54.45
CA ALA A 7 40.59 -41.63 -53.22
C ALA A 7 41.22 -40.83 -52.06
N ARG A 8 42.29 -40.06 -52.33
CA ARG A 8 42.91 -39.16 -51.35
C ARG A 8 41.95 -38.06 -50.91
N GLN A 9 41.27 -37.41 -51.86
CA GLN A 9 40.34 -36.33 -51.55
C GLN A 9 39.16 -36.80 -50.68
N ARG A 10 38.61 -38.01 -50.93
CA ARG A 10 37.60 -38.59 -50.03
C ARG A 10 38.14 -38.83 -48.62
N LYS A 11 39.36 -39.34 -48.49
CA LYS A 11 39.98 -39.62 -47.18
C LYS A 11 40.23 -38.33 -46.40
N ASP A 12 40.72 -37.30 -47.05
CA ASP A 12 40.99 -36.01 -46.40
C ASP A 12 39.71 -35.27 -46.05
N ASN A 13 38.69 -35.34 -46.91
CA ASN A 13 37.35 -34.86 -46.58
C ASN A 13 36.77 -35.58 -45.34
N HIS A 14 36.91 -36.90 -45.27
CA HIS A 14 36.45 -37.65 -44.10
C HIS A 14 37.17 -37.24 -42.80
N LYS A 15 38.50 -37.03 -42.86
CA LYS A 15 39.28 -36.51 -41.72
C LYS A 15 38.83 -35.11 -41.31
N GLU A 16 38.55 -34.25 -42.28
CA GLU A 16 38.08 -32.88 -42.06
C GLU A 16 36.76 -32.87 -41.29
N VAL A 17 35.80 -33.71 -41.73
CA VAL A 17 34.50 -33.88 -41.06
C VAL A 17 34.69 -34.34 -39.62
N GLU A 18 35.51 -35.37 -39.39
CA GLU A 18 35.77 -35.89 -38.05
C GLU A 18 36.48 -34.87 -37.15
N ARG A 19 37.42 -34.09 -37.71
CA ARG A 19 38.09 -33.01 -36.98
C ARG A 19 37.10 -31.93 -36.54
N ARG A 20 36.17 -31.52 -37.40
CA ARG A 20 35.10 -30.56 -37.04
C ARG A 20 34.20 -31.13 -35.95
N ARG A 21 33.77 -32.38 -36.07
CA ARG A 21 32.97 -33.07 -35.04
C ARG A 21 33.69 -33.04 -33.68
N ARG A 22 34.98 -33.35 -33.65
CA ARG A 22 35.79 -33.29 -32.42
C ARG A 22 35.93 -31.87 -31.87
N GLY A 23 36.08 -30.87 -32.74
CA GLY A 23 36.09 -29.45 -32.37
C GLY A 23 34.80 -29.06 -31.65
N ASN A 24 33.65 -29.31 -32.27
CA ASN A 24 32.33 -28.98 -31.72
C ASN A 24 32.08 -29.67 -30.37
N ILE A 25 32.48 -30.95 -30.21
CA ILE A 25 32.35 -31.66 -28.93
C ILE A 25 33.21 -30.99 -27.84
N ASN A 26 34.45 -30.61 -28.18
CA ASN A 26 35.34 -29.96 -27.23
C ASN A 26 34.81 -28.58 -26.81
N GLU A 27 34.29 -27.82 -27.77
CA GLU A 27 33.65 -26.54 -27.52
C GLU A 27 32.45 -26.70 -26.58
N GLY A 28 31.57 -27.67 -26.84
CA GLY A 28 30.43 -27.96 -25.98
C GLY A 28 30.82 -28.34 -24.54
N ILE A 29 31.86 -29.18 -24.38
CA ILE A 29 32.36 -29.54 -23.05
C ILE A 29 32.99 -28.34 -22.33
N ASN A 30 33.73 -27.49 -23.04
CA ASN A 30 34.32 -26.29 -22.45
C ASN A 30 33.24 -25.28 -22.01
N GLU A 31 32.15 -25.16 -22.77
CA GLU A 31 31.03 -24.30 -22.40
C GLU A 31 30.30 -24.82 -21.16
N LEU A 32 30.09 -26.13 -21.06
CA LEU A 32 29.60 -26.76 -19.83
C LEU A 32 30.49 -26.43 -18.63
N GLY A 33 31.82 -26.44 -18.81
CA GLY A 33 32.76 -26.06 -17.75
C GLY A 33 32.60 -24.62 -17.25
N ARG A 34 32.15 -23.68 -18.10
CA ARG A 34 31.96 -22.28 -17.70
C ARG A 34 30.71 -22.06 -16.85
N ILE A 35 29.63 -22.77 -17.14
CA ILE A 35 28.34 -22.60 -16.46
C ILE A 35 28.22 -23.42 -15.18
N VAL A 36 29.02 -24.49 -15.05
CA VAL A 36 29.00 -25.37 -13.89
C VAL A 36 29.88 -24.79 -12.78
N PRO A 37 29.43 -24.77 -11.51
CA PRO A 37 30.22 -24.32 -10.39
C PRO A 37 31.59 -24.99 -10.34
N ASN A 38 32.64 -24.22 -10.09
CA ASN A 38 34.03 -24.69 -10.04
C ASN A 38 34.53 -25.37 -11.34
N GLY A 39 33.81 -25.29 -12.46
CA GLY A 39 34.23 -25.89 -13.73
C GLY A 39 35.19 -25.01 -14.54
N THR A 40 35.34 -23.74 -14.19
CA THR A 40 36.23 -22.81 -14.89
C THR A 40 37.69 -23.21 -14.63
N GLY A 41 38.41 -23.55 -15.70
CA GLY A 41 39.81 -23.99 -15.63
C GLY A 41 40.00 -25.50 -15.44
N GLU A 42 38.90 -26.27 -15.30
CA GLU A 42 38.95 -27.74 -15.30
C GLU A 42 39.30 -28.25 -16.70
N LYS A 43 40.32 -29.12 -16.80
CA LYS A 43 40.78 -29.67 -18.09
C LYS A 43 40.31 -31.12 -18.30
N ALA A 44 39.87 -31.79 -17.25
CA ALA A 44 39.37 -33.15 -17.32
C ALA A 44 37.92 -33.16 -17.82
N LYS A 45 37.72 -33.56 -19.09
CA LYS A 45 36.38 -33.69 -19.70
C LYS A 45 35.42 -34.55 -18.89
N GLY A 46 35.91 -35.65 -18.30
CA GLY A 46 35.11 -36.52 -17.45
C GLY A 46 34.62 -35.84 -16.16
N ALA A 47 35.46 -35.01 -15.53
CA ALA A 47 35.11 -34.28 -14.33
C ALA A 47 34.06 -33.19 -14.62
N ILE A 48 34.23 -32.45 -15.73
CA ILE A 48 33.25 -31.46 -16.18
C ILE A 48 31.88 -32.11 -16.39
N LEU A 49 31.82 -33.24 -17.10
CA LEU A 49 30.57 -33.95 -17.36
C LEU A 49 29.91 -34.46 -16.07
N SER A 50 30.68 -35.11 -15.18
CA SER A 50 30.14 -35.60 -13.90
C SER A 50 29.59 -34.46 -13.04
N ARG A 51 30.29 -33.33 -12.98
CA ARG A 51 29.85 -32.16 -12.22
C ARG A 51 28.65 -31.47 -12.86
N ALA A 52 28.58 -31.42 -14.20
CA ALA A 52 27.41 -30.91 -14.91
C ALA A 52 26.16 -31.71 -14.54
N VAL A 53 26.25 -33.05 -14.51
CA VAL A 53 25.13 -33.91 -14.10
C VAL A 53 24.71 -33.62 -12.66
N GLN A 54 25.66 -33.56 -11.73
CA GLN A 54 25.37 -33.22 -10.32
C GLN A 54 24.72 -31.84 -10.19
N TYR A 55 25.20 -30.86 -10.95
CA TYR A 55 24.67 -29.51 -10.92
C TYR A 55 23.25 -29.44 -11.46
N ILE A 56 22.92 -30.18 -12.53
CA ILE A 56 21.54 -30.29 -13.03
C ILE A 56 20.61 -30.88 -11.97
N HIS A 57 21.03 -31.94 -11.28
CA HIS A 57 20.24 -32.50 -10.17
C HIS A 57 20.03 -31.49 -9.05
N HIS A 58 21.09 -30.79 -8.63
CA HIS A 58 20.99 -29.76 -7.60
C HIS A 58 20.07 -28.61 -8.02
N LEU A 59 20.13 -28.15 -9.27
CA LEU A 59 19.24 -27.11 -9.80
C LEU A 59 17.78 -27.56 -9.77
N LYS A 60 17.49 -28.79 -10.17
CA LYS A 60 16.13 -29.35 -10.12
C LYS A 60 15.58 -29.45 -8.70
N GLU A 61 16.41 -29.91 -7.76
CA GLU A 61 16.02 -29.98 -6.35
C GLU A 61 15.88 -28.58 -5.73
N ASN A 62 16.73 -27.64 -6.11
CA ASN A 62 16.64 -26.25 -5.67
C ASN A 62 15.38 -25.56 -6.23
N GLU A 63 15.00 -25.83 -7.48
CA GLU A 63 13.76 -25.35 -8.07
C GLU A 63 12.54 -25.90 -7.32
N ALA A 64 12.51 -27.20 -7.03
CA ALA A 64 11.46 -27.80 -6.22
C ALA A 64 11.33 -27.16 -4.83
N ARG A 65 12.46 -26.99 -4.12
CA ARG A 65 12.50 -26.30 -2.82
C ARG A 65 12.05 -24.84 -2.91
N ASN A 66 12.40 -24.13 -3.97
CA ASN A 66 11.96 -22.75 -4.19
C ASN A 66 10.44 -22.68 -4.41
N ILE A 67 9.88 -23.62 -5.17
CA ILE A 67 8.43 -23.73 -5.39
C ILE A 67 7.72 -23.99 -4.06
N GLU A 68 8.20 -24.94 -3.25
CA GLU A 68 7.64 -25.25 -1.94
C GLU A 68 7.68 -24.04 -1.00
N LYS A 69 8.85 -23.38 -0.90
CA LYS A 69 9.03 -22.18 -0.08
C LYS A 69 8.08 -21.06 -0.51
N TRP A 70 8.02 -20.75 -1.80
CA TRP A 70 7.14 -19.71 -2.33
C TRP A 70 5.67 -20.05 -2.08
N THR A 71 5.28 -21.31 -2.26
CA THR A 71 3.91 -21.76 -2.02
C THR A 71 3.52 -21.60 -0.55
N LEU A 72 4.42 -21.97 0.37
CA LEU A 72 4.20 -21.80 1.81
C LEU A 72 4.09 -20.32 2.20
N GLU A 73 5.04 -19.49 1.74
CA GLU A 73 5.02 -18.04 1.99
C GLU A 73 3.74 -17.39 1.46
N LYS A 74 3.31 -17.77 0.24
CA LYS A 74 2.05 -17.31 -0.35
C LYS A 74 0.86 -17.69 0.52
N LEU A 75 0.75 -18.95 0.95
CA LEU A 75 -0.37 -19.41 1.79
C LEU A 75 -0.43 -18.66 3.13
N LEU A 76 0.72 -18.43 3.77
CA LEU A 76 0.78 -17.67 5.02
C LEU A 76 0.38 -16.22 4.82
N MET A 77 0.81 -15.60 3.72
CA MET A 77 0.44 -14.23 3.38
C MET A 77 -1.05 -14.11 3.07
N ASP A 78 -1.61 -15.06 2.30
CA ASP A 78 -3.03 -15.12 1.97
C ASP A 78 -3.89 -15.28 3.25
N GLN A 79 -3.47 -16.13 4.19
CA GLN A 79 -4.12 -16.27 5.50
C GLN A 79 -4.07 -14.97 6.30
N ALA A 80 -2.88 -14.35 6.42
CA ALA A 80 -2.72 -13.11 7.17
C ALA A 80 -3.52 -11.95 6.54
N MET A 81 -3.57 -11.87 5.21
CA MET A 81 -4.42 -10.90 4.51
C MET A 81 -5.90 -11.14 4.80
N GLY A 82 -6.36 -12.40 4.81
CA GLY A 82 -7.73 -12.75 5.17
C GLY A 82 -8.08 -12.33 6.60
N ASP A 83 -7.19 -12.60 7.57
CA ASP A 83 -7.39 -12.22 8.96
C ASP A 83 -7.44 -10.70 9.14
N LEU A 84 -6.55 -9.95 8.48
CA LEU A 84 -6.56 -8.49 8.48
C LEU A 84 -7.82 -7.91 7.83
N GLN A 85 -8.30 -8.51 6.74
CA GLN A 85 -9.56 -8.11 6.09
C GLN A 85 -10.75 -8.33 7.03
N SER A 86 -10.80 -9.47 7.74
CA SER A 86 -11.84 -9.74 8.75
C SER A 86 -11.83 -8.71 9.87
N GLN A 87 -10.65 -8.44 10.46
CA GLN A 87 -10.51 -7.44 11.53
C GLN A 87 -10.95 -6.05 11.08
N LEU A 88 -10.61 -5.68 9.84
CA LEU A 88 -10.98 -4.39 9.26
C LEU A 88 -12.50 -4.30 9.07
N GLU A 89 -13.15 -5.36 8.63
CA GLU A 89 -14.61 -5.40 8.50
C GLU A 89 -15.30 -5.34 9.86
N ASP A 90 -14.79 -6.04 10.87
CA ASP A 90 -15.30 -5.99 12.23
C ASP A 90 -15.23 -4.58 12.81
N VAL A 91 -14.06 -3.92 12.69
CA VAL A 91 -13.87 -2.54 13.16
C VAL A 91 -14.77 -1.57 12.41
N LYS A 92 -14.91 -1.71 11.09
CA LYS A 92 -15.87 -0.91 10.32
C LYS A 92 -17.29 -1.12 10.81
N GLY A 93 -17.70 -2.37 11.05
CA GLY A 93 -19.02 -2.70 11.58
C GLY A 93 -19.27 -2.05 12.94
N MET A 94 -18.31 -2.12 13.86
CA MET A 94 -18.39 -1.45 15.17
C MET A 94 -18.48 0.07 15.02
N TYR A 95 -17.65 0.67 14.16
CA TYR A 95 -17.69 2.10 13.88
C TYR A 95 -19.05 2.55 13.32
N GLN A 96 -19.65 1.79 12.40
CA GLN A 96 -20.97 2.10 11.86
C GLN A 96 -22.07 2.00 12.91
N ARG A 97 -22.03 0.98 13.78
CA ARG A 97 -22.98 0.86 14.90
C ARG A 97 -22.87 2.03 15.86
N GLU A 98 -21.64 2.40 16.25
CA GLU A 98 -21.39 3.54 17.14
C GLU A 98 -21.85 4.85 16.51
N LYS A 99 -21.56 5.04 15.22
CA LYS A 99 -22.02 6.20 14.46
C LYS A 99 -23.55 6.29 14.44
N GLN A 100 -24.24 5.19 14.16
CA GLN A 100 -25.71 5.15 14.18
C GLN A 100 -26.28 5.41 15.58
N ALA A 101 -25.66 4.88 16.62
CA ALA A 101 -26.06 5.12 18.01
C ALA A 101 -25.90 6.61 18.37
N ARG A 102 -24.78 7.22 17.98
CA ARG A 102 -24.52 8.66 18.17
C ARG A 102 -25.55 9.51 17.43
N GLU A 103 -25.85 9.20 16.16
CA GLU A 103 -26.87 9.92 15.38
C GLU A 103 -28.25 9.83 16.02
N ARG A 104 -28.64 8.66 16.57
CA ARG A 104 -29.89 8.49 17.31
C ARG A 104 -29.93 9.34 18.58
N ALA A 105 -28.87 9.29 19.38
CA ALA A 105 -28.77 10.08 20.60
C ALA A 105 -28.80 11.59 20.31
N GLU A 106 -28.12 12.03 19.24
CA GLU A 106 -28.16 13.43 18.79
C GLU A 106 -29.56 13.86 18.34
N ALA A 107 -30.30 12.99 17.64
CA ALA A 107 -31.68 13.24 17.27
C ALA A 107 -32.62 13.35 18.49
N GLU A 108 -32.47 12.44 19.47
CA GLU A 108 -33.23 12.51 20.73
C GLU A 108 -32.92 13.80 21.50
N LEU A 109 -31.64 14.18 21.62
CA LEU A 109 -31.22 15.44 22.24
C LEU A 109 -31.76 16.66 21.50
N ALA A 110 -31.82 16.64 20.17
CA ALA A 110 -32.38 17.73 19.37
C ALA A 110 -33.88 17.91 19.65
N ILE A 111 -34.63 16.82 19.77
CA ILE A 111 -36.06 16.87 20.14
C ILE A 111 -36.21 17.44 21.55
N LEU A 112 -35.45 16.95 22.54
CA LEU A 112 -35.52 17.43 23.92
C LEU A 112 -35.16 18.92 24.04
N LYS A 113 -34.12 19.37 23.34
CA LYS A 113 -33.77 20.80 23.28
C LYS A 113 -34.89 21.63 22.65
N GLY A 114 -35.50 21.17 21.55
CA GLY A 114 -36.62 21.88 20.92
C GLY A 114 -37.87 21.96 21.81
N VAL A 115 -38.15 20.91 22.59
CA VAL A 115 -39.24 20.93 23.59
C VAL A 115 -38.90 21.88 24.74
N GLN A 116 -37.67 21.85 25.25
CA GLN A 116 -37.20 22.75 26.30
C GLN A 116 -37.23 24.22 25.86
N GLU A 117 -36.87 24.55 24.61
CA GLU A 117 -36.99 25.91 24.07
C GLU A 117 -38.45 26.36 23.99
N ARG A 118 -39.38 25.49 23.57
CA ARG A 118 -40.82 25.81 23.55
C ARG A 118 -41.39 26.00 24.95
N LEU A 119 -41.06 25.11 25.88
CA LEU A 119 -41.47 25.22 27.28
C LEU A 119 -40.82 26.43 27.96
N GLY A 120 -39.56 26.73 27.65
CA GLY A 120 -38.84 27.91 28.13
C GLY A 120 -39.42 29.21 27.58
N ALA A 121 -39.79 29.26 26.29
CA ALA A 121 -40.48 30.40 25.69
C ALA A 121 -41.89 30.59 26.26
N ALA A 122 -42.64 29.51 26.46
CA ALA A 122 -43.95 29.55 27.10
C ALA A 122 -43.87 29.95 28.59
N GLY A 123 -42.87 29.43 29.32
CA GLY A 123 -42.58 29.78 30.70
C GLY A 123 -42.11 31.24 30.85
N ALA A 124 -41.28 31.74 29.93
CA ALA A 124 -40.87 33.14 29.87
C ALA A 124 -42.05 34.06 29.52
N ALA A 125 -42.93 33.66 28.59
CA ALA A 125 -44.17 34.38 28.28
C ALA A 125 -45.16 34.39 29.45
N ALA A 126 -45.27 33.27 30.18
CA ALA A 126 -46.06 33.15 31.40
C ALA A 126 -45.49 34.00 32.56
N LEU A 127 -44.17 34.02 32.74
CA LEU A 127 -43.51 34.90 33.71
C LEU A 127 -43.67 36.38 33.32
N ALA A 128 -43.54 36.72 32.04
CA ALA A 128 -43.72 38.09 31.54
C ALA A 128 -45.18 38.56 31.73
N SER A 129 -46.16 37.68 31.51
CA SER A 129 -47.58 38.00 31.75
C SER A 129 -47.94 38.03 33.24
N ALA A 130 -47.33 37.19 34.09
CA ALA A 130 -47.46 37.28 35.55
C ALA A 130 -46.79 38.54 36.14
N SER A 131 -45.65 38.97 35.57
CA SER A 131 -44.97 40.22 35.93
C SER A 131 -45.71 41.46 35.39
N ALA A 132 -46.47 41.32 34.30
CA ALA A 132 -47.40 42.36 33.83
C ALA A 132 -48.65 42.47 34.71
N ASN A 133 -49.17 41.35 35.25
CA ASN A 133 -50.35 41.33 36.12
C ASN A 133 -50.07 41.85 37.56
N SER A 134 -48.80 41.94 37.96
CA SER A 134 -48.37 42.52 39.24
C SER A 134 -47.93 44.00 39.12
N ARG A 135 -48.08 44.60 37.93
CA ARG A 135 -47.72 46.00 37.65
C ARG A 135 -48.92 46.95 37.51
N SER A 136 -50.14 46.51 37.82
CA SER A 136 -51.31 47.39 37.96
C SER A 136 -51.35 48.01 39.36
N GLY A 137 -50.39 48.90 39.63
CA GLY A 137 -50.31 49.75 40.81
C GLY A 137 -49.43 50.94 40.45
N GLU A 138 -50.06 52.10 40.32
CA GLU A 138 -49.52 53.41 39.91
C GLU A 138 -48.10 53.71 40.42
N ASN A 139 -47.25 54.31 39.58
CA ASN A 139 -46.91 55.73 39.74
C ASN A 139 -46.22 56.33 38.51
N GLN A 140 -46.59 57.56 38.23
CA GLN A 140 -46.04 58.46 37.22
C GLN A 140 -44.70 59.00 37.71
N ASN A 141 -43.66 59.02 36.87
CA ASN A 141 -42.79 60.19 36.75
C ASN A 141 -42.02 60.19 35.42
N ALA A 142 -42.02 61.35 34.78
CA ALA A 142 -41.31 61.68 33.55
C ALA A 142 -39.83 62.01 33.84
N GLY A 143 -38.96 61.88 32.83
CA GLY A 143 -37.58 62.37 32.90
C GLY A 143 -36.67 61.91 31.75
N GLU A 144 -36.77 62.63 30.62
CA GLU A 144 -35.71 63.03 29.68
C GLU A 144 -34.90 62.02 28.81
N GLU A 145 -35.00 62.26 27.49
CA GLU A 145 -34.16 61.87 26.35
C GLU A 145 -32.82 62.68 26.31
N PRO A 146 -31.92 62.59 25.29
CA PRO A 146 -31.69 61.56 24.25
C PRO A 146 -30.17 61.24 24.01
N GLY A 147 -29.89 60.21 23.20
CA GLY A 147 -28.53 59.94 22.72
C GLY A 147 -28.45 59.01 21.51
N ARG A 148 -28.88 59.49 20.33
CA ARG A 148 -28.66 58.84 19.04
C ARG A 148 -27.17 58.74 18.72
N ARG A 149 -26.74 57.62 18.11
CA ARG A 149 -26.17 57.56 16.74
C ARG A 149 -25.69 56.14 16.42
N ARG A 150 -26.37 55.49 15.48
CA ARG A 150 -25.73 54.65 14.44
C ARG A 150 -25.23 55.63 13.34
N PRO A 151 -24.20 55.34 12.52
CA PRO A 151 -24.34 54.36 11.43
C PRO A 151 -23.01 53.67 11.01
N ARG A 152 -23.06 52.43 10.47
CA ARG A 152 -22.95 52.02 9.04
C ARG A 152 -21.52 51.68 8.59
N GLU A 153 -21.46 50.59 7.80
CA GLU A 153 -20.65 50.33 6.58
C GLU A 153 -19.11 50.54 6.76
N ASP A 154 -18.23 49.63 6.37
CA ASP A 154 -17.95 49.24 4.98
C ASP A 154 -16.81 48.18 4.95
N GLU A 155 -16.58 47.69 3.74
CA GLU A 155 -15.79 46.57 3.23
C GLU A 155 -14.28 46.45 3.52
N GLY A 156 -13.80 45.22 3.25
CA GLY A 156 -12.47 44.91 2.69
C GLY A 156 -11.35 44.72 3.74
N ALA A 157 -10.32 43.92 3.54
CA ALA A 157 -9.92 42.95 2.53
C ALA A 157 -8.63 42.28 3.08
N GLU A 158 -8.19 41.20 2.43
CA GLU A 158 -6.84 40.59 2.53
C GLU A 158 -6.56 39.76 3.82
N GLY A 159 -6.08 38.52 3.80
CA GLY A 159 -5.22 37.84 2.83
C GLY A 159 -3.84 37.62 3.45
N SER A 160 -3.49 36.39 3.85
CA SER A 160 -2.18 35.74 3.61
C SER A 160 -1.83 34.63 4.63
N GLY A 161 -1.12 33.61 4.12
CA GLY A 161 -0.23 32.70 4.85
C GLY A 161 -0.92 31.45 5.41
N GLY A 162 -0.71 30.22 4.93
CA GLY A 162 0.46 29.65 4.26
C GLY A 162 1.17 28.67 5.20
N GLN A 163 0.93 27.36 4.96
CA GLN A 163 1.85 26.21 5.07
C GLN A 163 2.73 25.98 6.33
N ASN A 164 2.59 24.78 6.91
CA ASN A 164 3.62 23.71 6.99
C ASN A 164 3.10 22.60 7.93
N GLY A 165 3.09 21.31 7.59
CA GLY A 165 4.08 20.56 6.82
C GLY A 165 5.20 20.12 7.74
N ASN A 166 4.98 19.09 8.58
CA ASN A 166 6.08 18.42 9.28
C ASN A 166 6.17 16.96 8.82
N ALA A 167 7.06 16.75 7.87
CA ALA A 167 7.63 15.48 7.50
C ALA A 167 9.10 15.52 7.94
N ASP A 168 9.49 14.64 8.86
CA ASP A 168 10.87 14.27 9.12
C ASP A 168 10.88 12.74 9.29
N ARG A 169 11.47 12.01 8.33
CA ARG A 169 12.90 11.60 8.25
C ARG A 169 13.18 10.41 9.17
N ASP A 170 13.98 9.41 8.85
CA ASP A 170 14.76 8.98 7.70
C ASP A 170 15.21 7.55 8.07
N GLY A 171 15.24 6.61 7.13
CA GLY A 171 15.47 5.19 7.44
C GLY A 171 16.09 4.43 6.28
N LYS A 172 17.29 4.87 5.90
CA LYS A 172 18.20 4.31 4.88
C LYS A 172 18.12 2.77 4.77
N ARG A 173 17.64 2.27 3.64
CA ARG A 173 17.87 0.88 3.19
C ARG A 173 19.04 0.87 2.22
N GLN A 174 20.12 0.26 2.67
CA GLN A 174 21.33 0.00 1.91
C GLN A 174 21.05 -1.18 0.97
N ARG A 175 21.11 -0.93 -0.33
CA ARG A 175 21.03 -1.92 -1.40
C ARG A 175 22.45 -2.46 -1.60
N MET A 176 22.68 -3.74 -1.33
CA MET A 176 23.87 -4.43 -1.82
C MET A 176 23.48 -5.30 -3.01
N GLU A 177 24.35 -5.22 -4.02
CA GLU A 177 24.45 -6.13 -5.17
C GLU A 177 24.76 -7.56 -4.73
#